data_AF-A0A7Y2NX15-F1
#
_entry.id   AF-A0A7Y2NX15-F1
#
_cell.length_a   1.000
_cell.length_b   1.000
_cell.length_c   1.000
_cell.angle_alpha   90.00
_cell.angle_beta   90.00
_cell.angle_gamma   90.00
#
_symmetry.space_group_name_H-M   'P 1'
#
loop_
_entity.id
_entity.type
_entity.pdbx_description
1 polymer ?
#
loop_
_entity_poly.entity_id
_entity_poly.type
_entity_poly.pdbx_seq_one_letter_code
_entity_poly.pdbx_strand_id
1 'polypeptide(L)' 'VAHGGLGIKASEFDIVVQHLVDTLNKFNVPEKEKQELLAIIGTLRPDIVEVEGQ' A
#
# COMPACT_ATOMS: atom_id res chain seq x y z
N VAL A 1 12.35 11.67 -5.55
CA VAL A 1 11.27 10.84 -4.94
C VAL A 1 11.77 9.41 -4.90
N ALA A 2 11.53 8.65 -3.83
CA ALA A 2 12.10 7.31 -3.66
C ALA A 2 11.68 6.31 -4.75
N HIS A 3 10.45 6.42 -5.26
CA HIS A 3 9.87 5.48 -6.23
C HIS A 3 9.80 6.01 -7.67
N GLY A 4 10.25 7.24 -7.91
CA GLY A 4 10.11 7.90 -9.21
C GLY A 4 10.93 7.22 -10.30
N GLY A 5 10.31 6.98 -11.46
CA GLY A 5 10.90 6.36 -12.64
C GLY A 5 10.95 4.84 -12.59
N LEU A 6 10.30 4.20 -11.60
CA LEU A 6 10.26 2.73 -11.47
C LEU A 6 9.12 2.10 -12.27
N GLY A 7 8.15 2.88 -12.78
CA GLY A 7 7.03 2.36 -13.54
C GLY A 7 6.08 1.48 -12.71
N ILE A 8 5.98 1.73 -11.40
CA ILE A 8 5.16 0.93 -10.48
C ILE A 8 3.69 0.97 -10.92
N LYS A 9 3.11 -0.22 -11.07
CA LYS A 9 1.71 -0.41 -11.45
C LYS A 9 0.80 -0.36 -10.23
N ALA A 10 -0.46 0.03 -10.43
CA ALA A 10 -1.50 -0.01 -9.41
C ALA A 10 -1.60 -1.40 -8.75
N SER A 11 -1.55 -2.48 -9.55
CA SER A 11 -1.60 -3.85 -9.04
C SER A 11 -0.41 -4.21 -8.15
N GLU A 12 0.77 -3.64 -8.39
CA GLU A 12 1.97 -3.89 -7.59
C GLU A 12 1.89 -3.17 -6.24
N PHE A 13 1.35 -1.96 -6.24
CA PHE A 13 1.02 -1.25 -4.99
C PHE A 13 0.00 -2.04 -4.15
N ASP A 14 -1.07 -2.53 -4.77
CA ASP A 14 -2.10 -3.32 -4.10
C ASP A 14 -1.53 -4.62 -3.50
N ILE A 15 -0.57 -5.27 -4.16
CA ILE A 15 0.14 -6.45 -3.63
C ILE A 15 0.89 -6.10 -2.34
N VAL A 16 1.62 -4.97 -2.30
CA VAL A 16 2.34 -4.55 -1.09
C VAL A 16 1.35 -4.21 0.03
N VAL A 17 0.24 -3.55 -0.29
CA VAL A 17 -0.84 -3.29 0.69
C VAL A 17 -1.39 -4.60 1.27
N GLN A 18 -1.64 -5.61 0.43
CA GLN A 18 -2.11 -6.91 0.90
C GLN A 18 -1.08 -7.60 1.80
N HIS A 19 0.20 -7.60 1.44
CA HIS A 19 1.26 -8.16 2.29
C HIS A 19 1.37 -7.45 3.65
N LEU A 20 1.13 -6.14 3.68
CA LEU A 20 1.06 -5.41 4.93
C LEU A 20 -0.15 -5.85 5.77
N VAL A 21 -1.35 -5.94 5.17
CA VAL A 21 -2.56 -6.43 5.85
C VAL A 21 -2.34 -7.82 6.45
N ASP A 22 -1.75 -8.74 5.68
CA ASP A 22 -1.44 -10.10 6.13
C ASP A 22 -0.46 -10.08 7.31
N THR A 23 0.53 -9.18 7.28
CA THR A 23 1.49 -8.99 8.36
C THR A 23 0.80 -8.46 9.63
N LEU A 24 -0.05 -7.44 9.51
CA LEU A 24 -0.80 -6.89 10.63
C LEU A 24 -1.74 -7.93 11.25
N ASN A 25 -2.36 -8.77 10.40
CA ASN A 25 -3.19 -9.90 10.85
C ASN A 25 -2.35 -10.93 11.61
N LYS A 26 -1.18 -11.32 11.10
CA LYS A 26 -0.26 -12.26 11.76
C LYS A 26 0.13 -11.80 13.16
N PHE A 27 0.30 -10.50 13.37
CA PHE A 27 0.65 -9.92 14.66
C PHE A 27 -0.56 -9.52 15.51
N ASN A 28 -1.78 -9.89 15.11
CA ASN A 28 -3.03 -9.60 15.82
C ASN A 28 -3.22 -8.11 16.13
N VAL A 29 -2.79 -7.22 15.22
CA VAL A 29 -3.06 -5.79 15.35
C VAL A 29 -4.59 -5.58 15.37
N PRO A 30 -5.15 -4.72 16.24
CA PRO A 30 -6.58 -4.51 16.25
C PRO A 30 -7.04 -3.74 15.00
N GLU A 31 -8.32 -3.90 14.68
CA GLU A 31 -8.88 -3.42 13.40
C GLU A 31 -8.80 -1.90 13.24
N LYS A 32 -8.96 -1.15 14.33
CA LYS A 32 -8.89 0.31 14.32
C LYS A 32 -7.53 0.80 13.83
N GLU A 33 -6.44 0.26 14.37
CA GLU A 33 -5.07 0.63 14.02
C GLU A 33 -4.73 0.22 12.58
N LYS A 34 -5.25 -0.91 12.10
CA LYS A 34 -5.11 -1.29 10.67
C LYS A 34 -5.77 -0.25 9.77
N GLN A 35 -7.00 0.14 10.07
CA GLN A 35 -7.75 1.09 9.25
C GLN A 35 -7.08 2.47 9.23
N GLU A 36 -6.62 2.95 10.39
CA GLU A 36 -5.87 4.21 10.49
C GLU A 36 -4.59 4.17 9.65
N LEU A 37 -3.81 3.09 9.74
CA LEU A 37 -2.58 2.93 8.95
C LEU A 37 -2.86 2.83 7.44
N LEU A 38 -3.84 2.02 7.03
CA LEU A 38 -4.19 1.84 5.62
C LEU A 38 -4.75 3.13 5.00
N ALA A 39 -5.46 3.95 5.78
CA ALA A 39 -5.92 5.25 5.32
C ALA A 39 -4.74 6.19 5.00
N ILE A 40 -3.69 6.21 5.85
CA ILE A 40 -2.47 6.98 5.61
C ILE A 40 -1.73 6.46 4.36
N ILE A 41 -1.60 5.14 4.22
CA ILE A 41 -0.93 4.55 3.06
C ILE A 41 -1.68 4.87 1.77
N GLY A 42 -3.02 4.87 1.79
CA GLY A 42 -3.84 5.26 0.65
C GLY A 42 -3.52 6.66 0.11
N THR A 43 -3.15 7.61 0.99
CA THR A 43 -2.79 8.96 0.54
C THR A 43 -1.44 9.03 -0.18
N LEU A 44 -0.58 8.02 -0.02
CA LEU A 44 0.75 7.94 -0.67
C LEU A 44 0.68 7.35 -2.08
N ARG A 45 -0.45 6.77 -2.48
CA ARG A 45 -0.62 6.14 -3.80
C ARG A 45 -0.22 7.04 -4.98
N PRO A 46 -0.61 8.34 -5.03
CA PRO A 46 -0.25 9.22 -6.13
C PRO A 46 1.26 9.51 -6.25
N ASP A 47 2.02 9.31 -5.17
CA ASP A 47 3.48 9.52 -5.15
C ASP A 47 4.27 8.26 -5.54
N ILE A 48 3.58 7.13 -5.72
CA ILE A 48 4.18 5.79 -5.90
C ILE A 48 3.74 5.17 -7.23
N VAL A 49 2.44 5.20 -7.54
CA VAL A 49 1.88 4.56 -8.74
C VAL A 49 2.11 5.45 -9.96
N GLU A 50 2.75 4.89 -10.98
CA GLU A 50 3.00 5.57 -12.26
C GLU A 50 2.13 5.01 -13.39
N VAL A 51 1.56 3.80 -13.22
CA VAL A 51 0.74 3.11 -14.23
C VAL A 51 -0.55 2.59 -13.59
N GLU A 52 -1.70 3.15 -14.01
CA GLU A 52 -3.03 2.77 -13.51
C GLU A 52 -3.59 1.47 -14.10
N GLY A 53 -2.98 0.94 -15.17
CA GLY A 53 -3.38 -0.28 -15.88
C GLY A 53 -2.38 -1.43 -15.79
N GLN A 54 -2.69 -2.56 -16.44
CA GLN A 54 -1.73 -3.67 -16.65
C GLN A 54 -0.63 -3.30 -17.65
#